data_AF-A0A317N3H4-F1
#
_entry.id   AF-A0A317N3H4-F1
#
_cell.length_a   1.000
_cell.length_b   1.000
_cell.length_c   1.000
_cell.angle_alpha   90.00
_cell.angle_beta   90.00
_cell.angle_gamma   90.00
#
_symmetry.space_group_name_H-M   'P 1'
#
loop_
_entity.id
_entity.type
_entity.pdbx_description
1 polymer ?
#
loop_
_entity_poly.entity_id
_entity_poly.type
_entity_poly.pdbx_seq_one_letter_code
_entity_poly.pdbx_strand_id
1 'polypeptide(L)'
;MGVHEVNQTITRMVDSTMSTDSASGEVRELLLTLASRAFAAAGRLDDDAEAVAGLEQAVAACARLGVDLHTTLSLVIGAIELVVDVAPATSPFATDSGQVLRAVRTATGIVARVHGRAGRQTQQSIEAGQEVAAALLRGDASKVLGQCNQIGVADAYAIVALYFPGRRGRQPGAPRSIAEPTVARLYSELGRRFGPSALALLGETGTTILIPDTAFAEFTAIAAFVETLRIADGNIPTGVAMRAPTSELPLVAEQVHAALDVVVRLGMTGRLHRFSDIAVEYQLTRPGPGRDALATLLDPLEDHPDLLETLRTYVECGLDRRRTARRLHLHPNSVDYRLKRIFRLTGFDIADPTGLWNLRSALVIRDHHTEFAAVRA
;
A
#
# COMPACT_ATOMS: atom_id res chain seq x y z
N MET A 1 32.06 19.05 -32.22
CA MET A 1 30.80 19.49 -31.58
C MET A 1 31.09 20.69 -30.69
N GLY A 2 30.28 21.75 -30.77
CA GLY A 2 30.45 22.93 -29.89
C GLY A 2 29.87 22.69 -28.49
N VAL A 3 30.29 23.47 -27.48
CA VAL A 3 29.78 23.37 -26.09
C VAL A 3 28.25 23.48 -26.02
N HIS A 4 27.66 24.33 -26.86
CA HIS A 4 26.20 24.48 -26.96
C HIS A 4 25.49 23.21 -27.44
N GLU A 5 26.10 22.48 -28.36
CA GLU A 5 25.57 21.27 -28.98
C GLU A 5 25.67 20.07 -28.02
N VAL A 6 26.75 19.99 -27.22
CA VAL A 6 26.88 19.03 -26.11
C VAL A 6 25.76 19.24 -25.08
N ASN A 7 25.54 20.49 -24.65
CA ASN A 7 24.51 20.80 -23.66
C ASN A 7 23.09 20.49 -24.18
N GLN A 8 22.81 20.73 -25.47
CA GLN A 8 21.54 20.33 -26.08
C GLN A 8 21.36 18.80 -26.11
N THR A 9 22.42 18.04 -26.37
CA THR A 9 22.36 16.56 -26.38
C THR A 9 22.13 16.01 -24.97
N ILE A 10 22.84 16.52 -23.96
CA ILE A 10 22.61 16.15 -22.55
C ILE A 10 21.15 16.47 -22.14
N THR A 11 20.64 17.63 -22.53
CA THR A 11 19.26 18.01 -22.24
C THR A 11 18.26 17.03 -22.88
N ARG A 12 18.46 16.68 -24.16
CA ARG A 12 17.63 15.68 -24.85
C ARG A 12 17.67 14.30 -24.19
N MET A 13 18.84 13.86 -23.73
CA MET A 13 18.97 12.58 -23.01
C MET A 13 18.18 12.58 -21.70
N VAL A 14 18.28 13.65 -20.91
CA VAL A 14 17.51 13.80 -19.66
C VAL A 14 16.01 13.85 -19.96
N ASP A 15 15.59 14.66 -20.92
CA ASP A 15 14.16 14.78 -21.26
C ASP A 15 13.60 13.45 -21.80
N SER A 16 14.41 12.62 -22.48
CA SER A 16 14.01 11.29 -22.96
C SER A 16 13.89 10.23 -21.86
N THR A 17 14.55 10.43 -20.72
CA THR A 17 14.49 9.50 -19.58
C THR A 17 13.39 9.87 -18.59
N MET A 18 12.84 11.07 -18.66
CA MET A 18 11.72 11.50 -17.84
C MET A 18 10.38 11.04 -18.43
N SER A 19 9.70 10.12 -17.74
CA SER A 19 8.28 9.80 -18.03
C SER A 19 7.37 10.95 -17.59
N THR A 20 6.25 11.16 -18.28
CA THR A 20 5.27 12.25 -18.06
C THR A 20 4.71 12.30 -16.63
N ASP A 21 4.77 11.21 -15.86
CA ASP A 21 4.29 11.13 -14.47
C ASP A 21 5.35 11.51 -13.40
N SER A 22 6.61 11.74 -13.78
CA SER A 22 7.75 11.92 -12.85
C SER A 22 8.32 13.35 -12.79
N ALA A 23 7.66 14.30 -13.47
CA ALA A 23 8.23 15.61 -13.79
C ALA A 23 8.17 16.63 -12.64
N SER A 24 8.89 16.38 -11.53
CA SER A 24 9.30 17.49 -10.65
C SER A 24 10.49 18.21 -11.27
N GLY A 25 10.46 19.55 -11.33
CA GLY A 25 11.56 20.36 -11.86
C GLY A 25 12.90 20.12 -11.14
N GLU A 26 12.85 19.76 -9.85
CA GLU A 26 14.01 19.43 -9.03
C GLU A 26 14.69 18.12 -9.48
N VAL A 27 13.91 17.10 -9.83
CA VAL A 27 14.46 15.83 -10.35
C VAL A 27 15.18 16.07 -11.67
N ARG A 28 14.59 16.89 -12.56
CA ARG A 28 15.19 17.23 -13.85
C ARG A 28 16.55 17.92 -13.69
N GLU A 29 16.66 18.89 -12.80
CA GLU A 29 17.92 19.62 -12.54
C GLU A 29 19.03 18.69 -12.03
N LEU A 30 18.67 17.72 -11.19
CA LEU A 30 19.61 16.72 -10.70
C LEU A 30 20.04 15.73 -11.77
N LEU A 31 19.14 15.29 -12.64
CA LEU A 31 19.49 14.43 -13.78
C LEU A 31 20.43 15.16 -14.75
N LEU A 32 20.22 16.46 -14.99
CA LEU A 32 21.14 17.30 -15.76
C LEU A 32 22.52 17.39 -15.07
N THR A 33 22.54 17.63 -13.76
CA THR A 33 23.78 17.68 -12.97
C THR A 33 24.55 16.36 -13.03
N LEU A 34 23.84 15.22 -12.93
CA LEU A 34 24.41 13.89 -13.04
C LEU A 34 25.05 13.68 -14.42
N ALA A 35 24.31 13.94 -15.50
CA ALA A 35 24.79 13.75 -16.86
C ALA A 35 25.99 14.67 -17.17
N SER A 36 25.94 15.93 -16.76
CA SER A 36 27.07 16.87 -16.92
C SER A 36 28.31 16.45 -16.13
N ARG A 37 28.15 15.97 -14.89
CA ARG A 37 29.29 15.47 -14.10
C ARG A 37 29.85 14.18 -14.67
N ALA A 38 29.02 13.26 -15.14
CA ALA A 38 29.47 12.04 -15.81
C ALA A 38 30.26 12.36 -17.09
N PHE A 39 29.76 13.28 -17.93
CA PHE A 39 30.45 13.76 -19.12
C PHE A 39 31.82 14.39 -18.78
N ALA A 40 31.86 15.29 -17.79
CA ALA A 40 33.11 15.95 -17.38
C ALA A 40 34.12 15.03 -16.66
N ALA A 41 33.65 13.92 -16.09
CA ALA A 41 34.47 12.96 -15.37
C ALA A 41 34.99 11.82 -16.25
N ALA A 42 34.33 11.49 -17.38
CA ALA A 42 34.55 10.26 -18.15
C ALA A 42 36.03 9.93 -18.39
N GLY A 43 36.82 10.90 -18.88
CA GLY A 43 38.25 10.73 -19.17
C GLY A 43 39.18 10.68 -17.95
N ARG A 44 38.67 10.97 -16.75
CA ARG A 44 39.42 11.11 -15.50
C ARG A 44 39.03 10.09 -14.43
N LEU A 45 38.00 9.27 -14.67
CA LEU A 45 37.48 8.31 -13.68
C LEU A 45 38.48 7.23 -13.25
N ASP A 46 39.57 7.03 -13.98
CA ASP A 46 40.58 6.00 -13.66
C ASP A 46 41.55 6.48 -12.57
N ASP A 47 41.96 7.76 -12.62
CA ASP A 47 43.09 8.27 -11.83
C ASP A 47 42.76 9.55 -11.02
N ASP A 48 41.55 10.09 -11.13
CA ASP A 48 41.15 11.33 -10.48
C ASP A 48 40.10 11.10 -9.39
N ALA A 49 40.56 11.18 -8.13
CA ALA A 49 39.71 11.03 -6.96
C ALA A 49 38.62 12.11 -6.84
N GLU A 50 38.86 13.32 -7.35
CA GLU A 50 37.89 14.41 -7.34
C GLU A 50 36.77 14.15 -8.35
N ALA A 51 37.12 13.63 -9.54
CA ALA A 51 36.14 13.22 -10.54
C ALA A 51 35.24 12.09 -10.01
N VAL A 52 35.83 11.10 -9.34
CA VAL A 52 35.12 9.99 -8.69
C VAL A 52 34.19 10.52 -7.59
N ALA A 53 34.68 11.35 -6.67
CA ALA A 53 33.90 11.92 -5.58
C ALA A 53 32.75 12.80 -6.10
N GLY A 54 33.01 13.57 -7.16
CA GLY A 54 32.02 14.42 -7.81
C GLY A 54 30.87 13.61 -8.42
N LEU A 55 31.17 12.49 -9.09
CA LEU A 55 30.17 11.58 -9.63
C LEU A 55 29.42 10.85 -8.51
N GLU A 56 30.12 10.36 -7.48
CA GLU A 56 29.50 9.73 -6.30
C GLU A 56 28.46 10.65 -5.63
N GLN A 57 28.79 11.94 -5.45
CA GLN A 57 27.87 12.93 -4.88
C GLN A 57 26.61 13.13 -5.73
N ALA A 58 26.74 13.22 -7.06
CA ALA A 58 25.60 13.40 -7.96
C ALA A 58 24.69 12.17 -7.96
N VAL A 59 25.28 10.97 -8.04
CA VAL A 59 24.55 9.70 -7.93
C VAL A 59 23.82 9.61 -6.58
N ALA A 60 24.48 10.00 -5.49
CA ALA A 60 23.86 9.99 -4.16
C ALA A 60 22.68 10.97 -4.05
N ALA A 61 22.75 12.12 -4.73
CA ALA A 61 21.62 13.05 -4.80
C ALA A 61 20.44 12.47 -5.58
N CYS A 62 20.68 11.82 -6.72
CA CYS A 62 19.64 11.12 -7.48
C CYS A 62 19.00 9.99 -6.67
N ALA A 63 19.81 9.17 -5.99
CA ALA A 63 19.32 8.09 -5.13
C ALA A 63 18.45 8.61 -3.97
N ARG A 64 18.81 9.75 -3.36
CA ARG A 64 18.01 10.39 -2.30
C ARG A 64 16.63 10.86 -2.78
N LEU A 65 16.51 11.30 -4.03
CA LEU A 65 15.22 11.67 -4.62
C LEU A 65 14.47 10.50 -5.27
N GLY A 66 14.95 9.26 -5.09
CA GLY A 66 14.25 8.07 -5.57
C GLY A 66 14.37 7.82 -7.07
N VAL A 67 15.33 8.44 -7.76
CA VAL A 67 15.67 8.08 -9.14
C VAL A 67 16.17 6.63 -9.14
N ASP A 68 15.61 5.79 -9.99
CA ASP A 68 15.94 4.37 -9.99
C ASP A 68 17.35 4.09 -10.55
N LEU A 69 17.88 2.91 -10.20
CA LEU A 69 19.20 2.44 -10.62
C LEU A 69 19.37 2.44 -12.13
N HIS A 70 18.34 2.01 -12.88
CA HIS A 70 18.41 1.89 -14.32
C HIS A 70 18.52 3.26 -14.97
N THR A 71 17.64 4.20 -14.62
CA THR A 71 17.69 5.59 -15.11
C THR A 71 19.03 6.25 -14.81
N THR A 72 19.56 6.05 -13.60
CA THR A 72 20.88 6.57 -13.21
C THR A 72 22.00 5.98 -14.07
N LEU A 73 22.00 4.65 -14.28
CA LEU A 73 23.00 3.97 -15.12
C LEU A 73 22.92 4.41 -16.58
N SER A 74 21.72 4.46 -17.17
CA SER A 74 21.52 4.86 -18.56
C SER A 74 22.06 6.27 -18.84
N LEU A 75 21.80 7.23 -17.94
CA LEU A 75 22.31 8.59 -18.11
C LEU A 75 23.83 8.67 -17.97
N VAL A 76 24.41 7.96 -17.00
CA VAL A 76 25.86 7.96 -16.79
C VAL A 76 26.58 7.30 -17.96
N ILE A 77 26.10 6.15 -18.45
CA ILE A 77 26.68 5.45 -19.59
C ILE A 77 26.54 6.30 -20.85
N GLY A 78 25.34 6.83 -21.13
CA GLY A 78 25.13 7.68 -22.31
C GLY A 78 25.97 8.95 -22.28
N ALA A 79 26.25 9.52 -21.10
CA ALA A 79 27.14 10.67 -20.98
C ALA A 79 28.60 10.32 -21.30
N ILE A 80 29.05 9.10 -20.94
CA ILE A 80 30.38 8.58 -21.31
C ILE A 80 30.45 8.30 -22.81
N GLU A 81 29.41 7.70 -23.40
CA GLU A 81 29.29 7.49 -24.85
C GLU A 81 29.39 8.83 -25.60
N LEU A 82 28.69 9.86 -25.12
CA LEU A 82 28.77 11.20 -25.71
C LEU A 82 30.19 11.77 -25.68
N VAL A 83 31.00 11.46 -24.66
CA VAL A 83 32.42 11.87 -24.62
C VAL A 83 33.21 11.17 -25.71
N VAL A 84 32.95 9.88 -25.97
CA VAL A 84 33.59 9.13 -27.07
C VAL A 84 33.24 9.77 -28.41
N ASP A 85 31.97 10.13 -28.63
CA ASP A 85 31.49 10.71 -29.88
C ASP A 85 32.07 12.10 -30.18
N VAL A 86 32.37 12.90 -29.14
CA VAL A 86 32.84 14.29 -29.30
C VAL A 86 34.33 14.47 -29.06
N ALA A 87 35.02 13.45 -28.54
CA ALA A 87 36.44 13.53 -28.24
C ALA A 87 37.27 13.71 -29.53
N PRO A 88 38.33 14.54 -29.49
CA PRO A 88 39.28 14.62 -30.60
C PRO A 88 39.88 13.25 -30.90
N ALA A 89 40.19 12.96 -32.17
CA ALA A 89 40.85 11.70 -32.56
C ALA A 89 42.23 11.48 -31.90
N THR A 90 42.81 12.52 -31.30
CA THR A 90 44.06 12.47 -30.54
C THR A 90 43.85 12.19 -29.05
N SER A 91 42.61 12.17 -28.57
CA SER A 91 42.29 11.87 -27.18
C SER A 91 42.54 10.39 -26.89
N PRO A 92 43.22 10.06 -25.78
CA PRO A 92 43.31 8.68 -25.28
C PRO A 92 41.92 8.04 -25.14
N PHE A 93 40.91 8.84 -24.79
CA PHE A 93 39.54 8.36 -24.63
C PHE A 93 38.84 7.99 -25.96
N ALA A 94 39.31 8.52 -27.09
CA ALA A 94 38.81 8.18 -28.43
C ALA A 94 39.58 7.01 -29.08
N THR A 95 40.76 6.67 -28.55
CA THR A 95 41.71 5.76 -29.20
C THR A 95 42.04 4.52 -28.38
N ASP A 96 41.95 4.58 -27.05
CA ASP A 96 42.12 3.45 -26.12
C ASP A 96 40.76 2.96 -25.61
N SER A 97 40.24 1.90 -26.25
CA SER A 97 39.01 1.23 -25.78
C SER A 97 39.13 0.68 -24.35
N GLY A 98 40.35 0.41 -23.88
CA GLY A 98 40.62 0.01 -22.50
C GLY A 98 40.31 1.13 -21.50
N GLN A 99 40.59 2.39 -21.85
CA GLN A 99 40.27 3.54 -21.00
C GLN A 99 38.76 3.75 -20.90
N VAL A 100 38.03 3.61 -22.01
CA VAL A 100 36.56 3.67 -22.00
C VAL A 100 35.96 2.56 -21.13
N LEU A 101 36.46 1.32 -21.27
CA LEU A 101 35.99 0.20 -20.47
C LEU A 101 36.27 0.39 -18.97
N ARG A 102 37.44 0.93 -18.60
CA ARG A 102 37.76 1.28 -17.21
C ARG A 102 36.83 2.37 -16.68
N ALA A 103 36.60 3.44 -17.44
CA ALA A 103 35.66 4.51 -17.07
C ALA A 103 34.23 3.98 -16.85
N VAL A 104 33.71 3.16 -17.77
CA VAL A 104 32.39 2.53 -17.64
C VAL A 104 32.31 1.61 -16.43
N ARG A 105 33.36 0.81 -16.18
CA ARG A 105 33.42 -0.08 -15.01
C ARG A 105 33.44 0.70 -13.70
N THR A 106 34.25 1.75 -13.62
CA THR A 106 34.32 2.63 -12.43
C THR A 106 32.98 3.34 -12.19
N ALA A 107 32.39 3.91 -13.24
CA ALA A 107 31.09 4.57 -13.17
C ALA A 107 29.98 3.61 -12.70
N THR A 108 29.91 2.41 -13.29
CA THR A 108 28.94 1.37 -12.90
C THR A 108 29.15 0.94 -11.44
N GLY A 109 30.41 0.77 -11.02
CA GLY A 109 30.76 0.43 -9.63
C GLY A 109 30.42 1.53 -8.62
N ILE A 110 30.52 2.81 -9.01
CA ILE A 110 30.03 3.94 -8.22
C ILE A 110 28.51 3.86 -8.07
N VAL A 111 27.80 3.77 -9.19
CA VAL A 111 26.33 3.75 -9.20
C VAL A 111 25.77 2.57 -8.40
N ALA A 112 26.31 1.36 -8.60
CA ALA A 112 25.90 0.17 -7.87
C ALA A 112 26.19 0.27 -6.35
N ARG A 113 27.35 0.79 -5.94
CA ARG A 113 27.67 0.98 -4.50
C ARG A 113 26.76 1.99 -3.84
N VAL A 114 26.49 3.12 -4.50
CA VAL A 114 25.66 4.19 -3.94
C VAL A 114 24.22 3.72 -3.81
N HIS A 115 23.62 3.14 -4.86
CA HIS A 115 22.27 2.57 -4.79
C HIS A 115 22.19 1.38 -3.83
N GLY A 116 23.21 0.54 -3.76
CA GLY A 116 23.28 -0.56 -2.78
C GLY A 116 23.38 -0.08 -1.33
N ARG A 117 24.07 1.03 -1.05
CA ARG A 117 24.08 1.66 0.27
C ARG A 117 22.73 2.30 0.60
N ALA A 118 22.15 3.04 -0.34
CA ALA A 118 20.83 3.65 -0.19
C ALA A 118 19.75 2.59 0.09
N GLY A 119 19.73 1.50 -0.68
CA GLY A 119 18.83 0.37 -0.47
C GLY A 119 18.99 -0.29 0.91
N ARG A 120 20.22 -0.52 1.37
CA ARG A 120 20.48 -1.05 2.72
C ARG A 120 20.03 -0.11 3.82
N GLN A 121 20.25 1.20 3.67
CA GLN A 121 19.81 2.19 4.64
C GLN A 121 18.28 2.25 4.71
N THR A 122 17.59 2.21 3.56
CA THR A 122 16.13 2.11 3.51
C THR A 122 15.64 0.84 4.20
N GLN A 123 16.26 -0.29 3.92
CA GLN A 123 15.90 -1.58 4.54
C GLN A 123 16.10 -1.55 6.06
N GLN A 124 17.22 -1.02 6.55
CA GLN A 124 17.46 -0.85 7.99
C GLN A 124 16.44 0.09 8.65
N SER A 125 16.07 1.18 7.99
CA SER A 125 15.02 2.08 8.48
C SER A 125 13.65 1.40 8.52
N ILE A 126 13.34 0.54 7.53
CA ILE A 126 12.12 -0.27 7.52
C ILE A 126 12.13 -1.26 8.68
N GLU A 127 13.22 -2.00 8.89
CA GLU A 127 13.36 -2.97 9.98
C GLU A 127 13.23 -2.30 11.35
N ALA A 128 13.92 -1.17 11.56
CA ALA A 128 13.78 -0.38 12.79
C ALA A 128 12.33 0.11 12.99
N GLY A 129 11.68 0.58 11.92
CA GLY A 129 10.27 0.98 11.97
C GLY A 129 9.32 -0.15 12.33
N GLN A 130 9.56 -1.35 11.81
CA GLN A 130 8.81 -2.56 12.14
C GLN A 130 9.00 -2.97 13.60
N GLU A 131 10.23 -2.89 14.13
CA GLU A 131 10.51 -3.17 15.53
C GLU A 131 9.78 -2.19 16.47
N VAL A 132 9.80 -0.89 16.16
CA VAL A 132 9.06 0.13 16.91
C VAL A 132 7.55 -0.14 16.83
N ALA A 133 7.01 -0.39 15.63
CA ALA A 133 5.58 -0.69 15.47
C ALA A 133 5.17 -1.93 16.28
N ALA A 134 5.95 -3.01 16.20
CA ALA A 134 5.70 -4.24 16.95
C ALA A 134 5.81 -4.04 18.47
N ALA A 135 6.68 -3.14 18.94
CA ALA A 135 6.77 -2.80 20.36
C ALA A 135 5.57 -1.96 20.82
N LEU A 136 5.16 -0.95 20.04
CA LEU A 136 3.98 -0.14 20.33
C LEU A 136 2.71 -1.00 20.42
N LEU A 137 2.52 -1.91 19.47
CA LEU A 137 1.38 -2.83 19.43
C LEU A 137 1.40 -3.86 20.58
N ARG A 138 2.57 -4.15 21.16
CA ARG A 138 2.71 -4.99 22.37
C ARG A 138 2.61 -4.20 23.69
N GLY A 139 2.59 -2.87 23.64
CA GLY A 139 2.60 -2.00 24.82
C GLY A 139 4.00 -1.82 25.44
N ASP A 140 5.05 -2.20 24.72
CA ASP A 140 6.45 -2.20 25.16
C ASP A 140 7.22 -0.95 24.68
N ALA A 141 6.54 0.16 24.39
CA ALA A 141 7.11 1.36 23.77
C ALA A 141 8.41 1.87 24.45
N SER A 142 8.42 1.88 25.79
CA SER A 142 9.56 2.33 26.60
C SER A 142 10.84 1.52 26.40
N LYS A 143 10.75 0.26 25.93
CA LYS A 143 11.91 -0.62 25.72
C LYS A 143 12.64 -0.34 24.40
N VAL A 144 11.93 0.18 23.40
CA VAL A 144 12.47 0.36 22.03
C VAL A 144 12.85 1.82 21.74
N LEU A 145 12.28 2.77 22.49
CA LEU A 145 12.60 4.20 22.43
C LEU A 145 14.09 4.53 22.65
N GLY A 146 14.83 3.70 23.39
CA GLY A 146 16.27 3.88 23.63
C GLY A 146 17.19 3.37 22.51
N GLN A 147 16.66 2.62 21.54
CA GLN A 147 17.45 1.96 20.48
C GLN A 147 17.21 2.60 19.10
N CYS A 148 16.04 3.20 18.88
CA CYS A 148 15.67 3.82 17.61
C CYS A 148 15.77 5.35 17.70
N ASN A 149 16.99 5.89 17.83
CA ASN A 149 17.30 7.32 18.05
C ASN A 149 16.71 8.32 17.02
N GLN A 150 16.04 7.84 15.95
CA GLN A 150 15.52 8.68 14.85
C GLN A 150 14.00 8.52 14.64
N ILE A 151 13.32 7.60 15.33
CA ILE A 151 11.88 7.37 15.17
C ILE A 151 11.16 7.96 16.38
N GLY A 152 10.52 9.11 16.19
CA GLY A 152 9.70 9.73 17.24
C GLY A 152 8.42 8.94 17.46
N VAL A 153 8.10 8.65 18.73
CA VAL A 153 6.81 8.09 19.14
C VAL A 153 5.85 9.23 19.47
N ALA A 154 4.67 9.21 18.87
CA ALA A 154 3.62 10.19 19.13
C ALA A 154 2.78 9.81 20.36
N ASP A 155 2.02 10.75 20.90
CA ASP A 155 1.09 10.50 22.02
C ASP A 155 -0.16 9.74 21.56
N ALA A 156 -0.52 9.85 20.28
CA ALA A 156 -1.67 9.19 19.68
C ALA A 156 -1.42 8.88 18.20
N TYR A 157 -2.11 7.86 17.72
CA TYR A 157 -2.03 7.36 16.35
C TYR A 157 -3.42 7.09 15.78
N ALA A 158 -3.57 7.34 14.49
CA ALA A 158 -4.54 6.63 13.67
C ALA A 158 -3.95 5.24 13.32
N ILE A 159 -4.54 4.19 13.87
CA ILE A 159 -4.20 2.81 13.56
C ILE A 159 -5.08 2.31 12.41
N VAL A 160 -4.44 1.76 11.38
CA VAL A 160 -5.10 1.28 10.18
C VAL A 160 -4.73 -0.18 9.95
N ALA A 161 -5.72 -1.07 10.01
CA ALA A 161 -5.56 -2.46 9.60
C ALA A 161 -5.95 -2.58 8.11
N LEU A 162 -5.07 -3.13 7.28
CA LEU A 162 -5.30 -3.36 5.85
C LEU A 162 -5.26 -4.84 5.51
N TYR A 163 -6.20 -5.26 4.66
CA TYR A 163 -6.23 -6.57 4.01
C TYR A 163 -6.02 -6.40 2.50
N PHE A 164 -5.06 -7.16 1.96
CA PHE A 164 -4.78 -7.20 0.53
C PHE A 164 -5.48 -8.41 -0.09
N PRO A 165 -6.41 -8.23 -1.03
CA PRO A 165 -7.04 -9.36 -1.69
C PRO A 165 -5.99 -10.17 -2.44
N GLY A 166 -6.06 -11.50 -2.32
CA GLY A 166 -5.16 -12.41 -3.04
C GLY A 166 -5.31 -12.25 -4.56
N ARG A 167 -4.20 -12.43 -5.30
CA ARG A 167 -4.20 -12.41 -6.76
C ARG A 167 -5.14 -13.49 -7.31
N ARG A 168 -5.97 -13.14 -8.31
CA ARG A 168 -6.83 -14.12 -8.99
C ARG A 168 -5.96 -15.19 -9.65
N GLY A 169 -6.29 -16.47 -9.46
CA GLY A 169 -5.56 -17.60 -10.06
C GLY A 169 -4.40 -18.19 -9.24
N ARG A 170 -4.22 -17.78 -7.97
CA ARG A 170 -3.22 -18.40 -7.07
C ARG A 170 -3.68 -19.78 -6.61
N GLN A 171 -2.76 -20.75 -6.55
CA GLN A 171 -3.05 -22.10 -6.05
C GLN A 171 -3.54 -22.04 -4.58
N PRO A 172 -4.59 -22.82 -4.22
CA PRO A 172 -4.99 -22.97 -2.82
C PRO A 172 -3.82 -23.51 -1.99
N GLY A 173 -3.47 -22.83 -0.88
CA GLY A 173 -2.43 -23.27 0.06
C GLY A 173 -1.07 -22.59 -0.06
N ALA A 174 -0.82 -21.75 -1.07
CA ALA A 174 0.39 -20.93 -1.08
C ALA A 174 0.30 -19.80 -0.02
N PRO A 175 1.39 -19.48 0.71
CA PRO A 175 1.36 -18.43 1.72
C PRO A 175 0.87 -17.13 1.10
N ARG A 176 -0.20 -16.56 1.67
CA ARG A 176 -0.64 -15.21 1.32
C ARG A 176 0.47 -14.29 1.81
N SER A 177 1.08 -13.54 0.89
CA SER A 177 2.07 -12.52 1.21
C SER A 177 1.83 -11.35 0.27
N ILE A 178 2.08 -10.15 0.80
CA ILE A 178 2.00 -8.92 0.03
C ILE A 178 3.14 -8.95 -1.00
N ALA A 179 2.84 -8.63 -2.26
CA ALA A 179 3.86 -8.61 -3.31
C ALA A 179 4.91 -7.52 -3.04
N GLU A 180 6.18 -7.80 -3.30
CA GLU A 180 7.29 -6.86 -3.08
C GLU A 180 7.05 -5.46 -3.69
N PRO A 181 6.50 -5.30 -4.91
CA PRO A 181 6.22 -3.98 -5.46
C PRO A 181 5.18 -3.18 -4.65
N THR A 182 4.22 -3.88 -4.04
CA THR A 182 3.21 -3.26 -3.16
C THR A 182 3.84 -2.85 -1.83
N VAL A 183 4.75 -3.66 -1.28
CA VAL A 183 5.49 -3.34 -0.05
C VAL A 183 6.40 -2.13 -0.26
N ALA A 184 7.14 -2.08 -1.36
CA ALA A 184 8.00 -0.93 -1.67
C ALA A 184 7.17 0.37 -1.81
N ARG A 185 6.01 0.28 -2.47
CA ARG A 185 5.09 1.42 -2.61
C ARG A 185 4.49 1.85 -1.27
N LEU A 186 4.12 0.89 -0.43
CA LEU A 186 3.60 1.14 0.93
C LEU A 186 4.57 2.03 1.71
N TYR A 187 5.83 1.61 1.85
CA TYR A 187 6.82 2.37 2.64
C TYR A 187 7.17 3.72 2.01
N SER A 188 7.31 3.77 0.68
CA SER A 188 7.57 5.03 -0.03
C SER A 188 6.45 6.05 0.19
N GLU A 189 5.19 5.67 -0.03
CA GLU A 189 4.05 6.58 0.13
C GLU A 189 3.78 6.90 1.60
N LEU A 190 4.01 5.97 2.52
CA LEU A 190 3.83 6.19 3.96
C LEU A 190 4.79 7.27 4.46
N GLY A 191 6.09 7.12 4.18
CA GLY A 191 7.10 8.09 4.58
C GLY A 191 6.90 9.45 3.91
N ARG A 192 6.56 9.46 2.61
CA ARG A 192 6.34 10.70 1.85
C ARG A 192 5.15 11.51 2.35
N ARG A 193 4.04 10.87 2.74
CA ARG A 193 2.80 11.57 3.14
C ARG A 193 2.72 11.87 4.63
N PHE A 194 3.21 10.97 5.46
CA PHE A 194 2.98 11.00 6.91
C PHE A 194 4.27 11.14 7.73
N GLY A 195 5.42 11.18 7.06
CA GLY A 195 6.73 11.42 7.69
C GLY A 195 7.35 10.16 8.31
N PRO A 196 8.53 10.32 8.93
CA PRO A 196 9.35 9.20 9.42
C PRO A 196 8.77 8.49 10.66
N SER A 197 7.83 9.13 11.37
CA SER A 197 7.14 8.53 12.52
C SER A 197 5.90 7.72 12.14
N ALA A 198 5.56 7.66 10.85
CA ALA A 198 4.53 6.78 10.35
C ALA A 198 5.11 5.38 10.11
N LEU A 199 4.53 4.38 10.77
CA LEU A 199 5.10 3.04 10.87
C LEU A 199 4.17 2.02 10.22
N ALA A 200 4.74 0.93 9.72
CA ALA A 200 3.97 -0.20 9.21
C ALA A 200 4.57 -1.51 9.72
N LEU A 201 3.70 -2.42 10.13
CA LEU A 201 4.03 -3.81 10.46
C LEU A 201 3.36 -4.70 9.41
N LEU A 202 4.18 -5.48 8.71
CA LEU A 202 3.69 -6.43 7.71
C LEU A 202 3.32 -7.73 8.42
N GLY A 203 2.09 -8.19 8.20
CA GLY A 203 1.65 -9.54 8.54
C GLY A 203 1.55 -10.42 7.29
N GLU A 204 1.14 -11.66 7.47
CA GLU A 204 0.97 -12.61 6.36
C GLU A 204 -0.08 -12.12 5.35
N THR A 205 -1.27 -11.76 5.84
CA THR A 205 -2.42 -11.44 4.98
C THR A 205 -2.75 -9.95 4.89
N GLY A 206 -1.97 -9.10 5.56
CA GLY A 206 -2.31 -7.70 5.75
C GLY A 206 -1.18 -6.86 6.33
N THR A 207 -1.49 -5.59 6.58
CA THR A 207 -0.56 -4.63 7.19
C THR A 207 -1.27 -3.87 8.30
N THR A 208 -0.57 -3.65 9.40
CA THR A 208 -0.99 -2.69 10.44
C THR A 208 -0.15 -1.43 10.30
N ILE A 209 -0.80 -0.28 10.14
CA ILE A 209 -0.14 1.00 9.93
C ILE A 209 -0.47 1.91 11.11
N LEU A 210 0.54 2.59 11.62
CA LEU A 210 0.44 3.58 12.69
C LEU A 210 0.79 4.95 12.11
N ILE A 211 -0.20 5.83 11.99
CA ILE A 211 -0.02 7.18 11.48
C ILE A 211 -0.13 8.14 12.67
N PRO A 212 0.91 8.91 13.03
CA PRO A 212 0.84 9.89 14.11
C PRO A 212 -0.34 10.83 13.93
N ASP A 213 -1.09 11.12 15.00
CA ASP A 213 -2.26 12.00 14.90
C ASP A 213 -1.88 13.46 14.57
N THR A 214 -0.60 13.80 14.67
CA THR A 214 -0.02 15.09 14.23
C THR A 214 0.37 15.11 12.76
N ALA A 215 0.44 13.96 12.08
CA ALA A 215 0.51 13.92 10.63
C ALA A 215 -0.85 14.39 10.06
N PHE A 216 -0.97 14.58 8.74
CA PHE A 216 -2.25 14.82 8.09
C PHE A 216 -3.21 13.61 8.21
N ALA A 217 -3.44 13.07 9.42
CA ALA A 217 -4.24 11.89 9.76
C ALA A 217 -5.75 12.18 9.70
N GLU A 218 -6.16 13.07 8.80
CA GLU A 218 -7.54 13.16 8.40
C GLU A 218 -7.90 11.90 7.61
N PHE A 219 -9.09 11.37 7.88
CA PHE A 219 -9.57 10.16 7.23
C PHE A 219 -9.46 10.21 5.70
N THR A 220 -9.68 11.39 5.09
CA THR A 220 -9.58 11.61 3.64
C THR A 220 -8.16 11.37 3.12
N ALA A 221 -7.13 11.84 3.83
CA ALA A 221 -5.74 11.64 3.42
C ALA A 221 -5.31 10.17 3.57
N ILE A 222 -5.77 9.49 4.62
CA ILE A 222 -5.54 8.06 4.82
C ILE A 222 -6.26 7.25 3.74
N ALA A 223 -7.50 7.59 3.40
CA ALA A 223 -8.25 6.94 2.33
C ALA A 223 -7.54 7.10 0.97
N ALA A 224 -7.12 8.32 0.63
CA ALA A 224 -6.36 8.60 -0.59
C ALA A 224 -5.01 7.86 -0.61
N PHE A 225 -4.38 7.63 0.54
CA PHE A 225 -3.18 6.80 0.64
C PHE A 225 -3.50 5.33 0.34
N VAL A 226 -4.53 4.75 0.95
CA VAL A 226 -4.96 3.36 0.69
C VAL A 226 -5.30 3.14 -0.78
N GLU A 227 -5.93 4.12 -1.45
CA GLU A 227 -6.23 4.04 -2.89
C GLU A 227 -4.97 3.93 -3.76
N THR A 228 -3.85 4.55 -3.37
CA THR A 228 -2.58 4.43 -4.11
C THR A 228 -1.88 3.08 -3.96
N LEU A 229 -2.25 2.31 -2.93
CA LEU A 229 -1.75 0.96 -2.68
C LEU A 229 -2.44 -0.10 -3.55
N ARG A 230 -3.04 0.31 -4.67
CA ARG A 230 -3.63 -0.57 -5.67
C ARG A 230 -2.69 -1.71 -6.03
N ILE A 231 -3.16 -2.95 -5.93
CA ILE A 231 -2.39 -4.11 -6.36
C ILE A 231 -2.43 -4.25 -7.89
N ALA A 232 -1.56 -5.08 -8.46
CA ALA A 232 -1.41 -5.28 -9.91
C ALA A 232 -2.74 -5.61 -10.64
N ASP A 233 -3.66 -6.29 -9.97
CA ASP A 233 -4.97 -6.66 -10.52
C ASP A 233 -5.98 -5.49 -10.50
N GLY A 234 -5.55 -4.28 -10.10
CA GLY A 234 -6.38 -3.08 -10.06
C GLY A 234 -7.29 -2.97 -8.82
N ASN A 235 -7.21 -3.91 -7.88
CA ASN A 235 -7.98 -3.88 -6.63
C ASN A 235 -7.33 -2.96 -5.58
N ILE A 236 -8.18 -2.23 -4.85
CA ILE A 236 -7.78 -1.41 -3.70
C ILE A 236 -7.76 -2.30 -2.45
N PRO A 237 -6.78 -2.16 -1.54
CA PRO A 237 -6.81 -2.86 -0.25
C PRO A 237 -8.06 -2.49 0.57
N THR A 238 -8.56 -3.43 1.36
CA THR A 238 -9.69 -3.17 2.27
C THR A 238 -9.10 -2.78 3.63
N GLY A 239 -9.61 -1.71 4.25
CA GLY A 239 -9.03 -1.25 5.50
C GLY A 239 -10.06 -0.77 6.52
N VAL A 240 -9.68 -0.79 7.80
CA VAL A 240 -10.40 -0.11 8.88
C VAL A 240 -9.44 0.81 9.62
N ALA A 241 -9.87 2.03 9.89
CA ALA A 241 -9.13 3.01 10.69
C ALA A 241 -9.82 3.27 12.03
N MET A 242 -9.01 3.31 13.08
CA MET A 242 -9.37 3.75 14.44
C MET A 242 -8.33 4.75 14.94
N ARG A 243 -8.68 5.53 15.96
CA ARG A 243 -7.75 6.42 16.67
C ARG A 243 -7.51 5.86 18.07
N ALA A 244 -6.28 5.94 18.53
CA ALA A 244 -5.89 5.47 19.85
C ALA A 244 -4.77 6.34 20.43
N PRO A 245 -4.79 6.67 21.73
CA PRO A 245 -3.59 7.08 22.42
C PRO A 245 -2.59 5.92 22.44
N THR A 246 -1.30 6.23 22.50
CA THR A 246 -0.22 5.24 22.43
C THR A 246 -0.31 4.18 23.52
N SER A 247 -0.81 4.53 24.70
CA SER A 247 -1.05 3.60 25.82
C SER A 247 -2.14 2.55 25.55
N GLU A 248 -3.07 2.83 24.63
CA GLU A 248 -4.20 1.95 24.30
C GLU A 248 -4.00 1.22 22.97
N LEU A 249 -2.90 1.46 22.26
CA LEU A 249 -2.59 0.82 20.98
C LEU A 249 -2.76 -0.71 20.99
N PRO A 250 -2.32 -1.46 22.00
CA PRO A 250 -2.51 -2.91 22.02
C PRO A 250 -4.00 -3.31 21.97
N LEU A 251 -4.83 -2.65 22.79
CA LEU A 251 -6.26 -2.90 22.84
C LEU A 251 -6.96 -2.50 21.54
N VAL A 252 -6.66 -1.31 21.01
CA VAL A 252 -7.29 -0.80 19.79
C VAL A 252 -6.80 -1.57 18.56
N ALA A 253 -5.59 -2.13 18.58
CA ALA A 253 -5.11 -3.04 17.54
C ALA A 253 -5.98 -4.29 17.44
N GLU A 254 -6.30 -4.94 18.56
CA GLU A 254 -7.22 -6.08 18.56
C GLU A 254 -8.59 -5.69 18.00
N GLN A 255 -9.10 -4.51 18.37
CA GLN A 255 -10.40 -4.02 17.89
C GLN A 255 -10.40 -3.71 16.39
N VAL A 256 -9.37 -3.02 15.87
CA VAL A 256 -9.30 -2.64 14.45
C VAL A 256 -9.12 -3.87 13.56
N HIS A 257 -8.39 -4.89 14.03
CA HIS A 257 -8.24 -6.15 13.32
C HIS A 257 -9.53 -6.96 13.33
N ALA A 258 -10.21 -7.04 14.47
CA ALA A 258 -11.52 -7.67 14.55
C ALA A 258 -12.59 -6.94 13.71
N ALA A 259 -12.50 -5.62 13.57
CA ALA A 259 -13.35 -4.84 12.68
C ALA A 259 -13.03 -5.08 11.20
N LEU A 260 -11.75 -5.18 10.85
CA LEU A 260 -11.33 -5.53 9.49
C LEU A 260 -11.85 -6.93 9.08
N ASP A 261 -11.81 -7.90 9.98
CA ASP A 261 -12.36 -9.25 9.74
C ASP A 261 -13.87 -9.18 9.39
N VAL A 262 -14.65 -8.43 10.16
CA VAL A 262 -16.08 -8.19 9.90
C VAL A 262 -16.29 -7.57 8.51
N VAL A 263 -15.53 -6.52 8.17
CA VAL A 263 -15.62 -5.84 6.87
C VAL A 263 -15.32 -6.78 5.70
N VAL A 264 -14.26 -7.58 5.82
CA VAL A 264 -13.85 -8.51 4.78
C VAL A 264 -14.91 -9.61 4.58
N ARG A 265 -15.44 -10.17 5.67
CA ARG A 265 -16.47 -11.24 5.62
C ARG A 265 -17.80 -10.77 5.05
N LEU A 266 -18.19 -9.54 5.34
CA LEU A 266 -19.41 -8.94 4.79
C LEU A 266 -19.24 -8.45 3.34
N GLY A 267 -18.09 -8.70 2.71
CA GLY A 267 -17.83 -8.32 1.32
C GLY A 267 -17.70 -6.81 1.11
N MET A 268 -17.54 -6.04 2.18
CA MET A 268 -17.38 -4.58 2.17
C MET A 268 -15.96 -4.17 1.75
N THR A 269 -15.51 -4.69 0.60
CA THR A 269 -14.10 -4.64 0.17
C THR A 269 -13.78 -3.43 -0.72
N GLY A 270 -12.48 -3.16 -0.90
CA GLY A 270 -11.98 -2.21 -1.90
C GLY A 270 -11.96 -0.74 -1.45
N ARG A 271 -11.99 -0.47 -0.14
CA ARG A 271 -11.88 0.88 0.42
C ARG A 271 -11.45 0.86 1.88
N LEU A 272 -11.10 2.04 2.38
CA LEU A 272 -10.93 2.30 3.81
C LEU A 272 -12.29 2.63 4.45
N HIS A 273 -12.56 2.06 5.62
CA HIS A 273 -13.74 2.34 6.44
C HIS A 273 -13.33 2.97 7.77
N ARG A 274 -14.16 3.85 8.31
CA ARG A 274 -14.09 4.23 9.72
C ARG A 274 -14.70 3.11 10.55
N PHE A 275 -14.28 2.98 11.80
CA PHE A 275 -14.98 2.11 12.74
C PHE A 275 -16.47 2.47 12.87
N SER A 276 -16.83 3.76 12.81
CA SER A 276 -18.24 4.21 12.83
C SER A 276 -19.07 3.67 11.67
N ASP A 277 -18.45 3.35 10.53
CA ASP A 277 -19.16 2.85 9.35
C ASP A 277 -19.61 1.39 9.53
N ILE A 278 -19.04 0.69 10.52
CA ILE A 278 -19.17 -0.76 10.74
C ILE A 278 -19.51 -1.12 12.19
N ALA A 279 -19.74 -0.12 13.05
CA ALA A 279 -19.84 -0.31 14.51
C ALA A 279 -20.99 -1.24 14.91
N VAL A 280 -22.10 -1.19 14.17
CA VAL A 280 -23.27 -2.06 14.38
C VAL A 280 -22.89 -3.51 14.06
N GLU A 281 -22.37 -3.73 12.86
CA GLU A 281 -21.94 -5.05 12.39
C GLU A 281 -20.85 -5.64 13.31
N TYR A 282 -19.92 -4.80 13.75
CA TYR A 282 -18.90 -5.18 14.74
C TYR A 282 -19.53 -5.64 16.05
N GLN A 283 -20.50 -4.90 16.59
CA GLN A 283 -21.13 -5.24 17.87
C GLN A 283 -21.99 -6.50 17.76
N LEU A 284 -22.72 -6.68 16.67
CA LEU A 284 -23.57 -7.85 16.42
C LEU A 284 -22.75 -9.16 16.34
N THR A 285 -21.49 -9.09 15.92
CA THR A 285 -20.61 -10.25 15.82
C THR A 285 -19.93 -10.61 17.14
N ARG A 286 -20.00 -9.75 18.17
CA ARG A 286 -19.43 -10.04 19.49
C ARG A 286 -20.27 -11.10 20.22
N PRO A 287 -19.65 -12.06 20.94
CA PRO A 287 -20.37 -13.02 21.77
C PRO A 287 -21.27 -12.34 22.80
N GLY A 288 -22.47 -12.89 23.01
CA GLY A 288 -23.40 -12.41 24.03
C GLY A 288 -24.84 -12.84 23.76
N PRO A 289 -25.72 -12.77 24.78
CA PRO A 289 -27.08 -13.30 24.70
C PRO A 289 -27.93 -12.63 23.61
N GLY A 290 -27.68 -11.34 23.32
CA GLY A 290 -28.36 -10.64 22.23
C GLY A 290 -27.97 -11.17 20.84
N ARG A 291 -26.68 -11.48 20.63
CA ARG A 291 -26.23 -12.12 19.39
C ARG A 291 -26.84 -13.50 19.26
N ASP A 292 -26.82 -14.31 20.33
CA ASP A 292 -27.31 -15.69 20.30
C ASP A 292 -28.81 -15.72 19.97
N ALA A 293 -29.61 -14.82 20.55
CA ALA A 293 -31.02 -14.67 20.23
C ALA A 293 -31.28 -14.21 18.78
N LEU A 294 -30.43 -13.32 18.24
CA LEU A 294 -30.54 -12.86 16.85
C LEU A 294 -30.08 -13.92 15.84
N ALA A 295 -29.11 -14.77 16.21
CA ALA A 295 -28.57 -15.82 15.35
C ALA A 295 -29.65 -16.85 14.96
N THR A 296 -30.56 -17.18 15.88
CA THR A 296 -31.61 -18.18 15.67
C THR A 296 -32.79 -17.69 14.84
N LEU A 297 -32.87 -16.39 14.53
CA LEU A 297 -34.04 -15.82 13.82
C LEU A 297 -34.17 -16.33 12.38
N LEU A 298 -33.07 -16.78 11.79
CA LEU A 298 -33.04 -17.32 10.44
C LEU A 298 -33.05 -18.85 10.41
N ASP A 299 -33.10 -19.54 11.55
CA ASP A 299 -33.20 -21.00 11.64
C ASP A 299 -34.40 -21.55 10.83
N PRO A 300 -35.60 -20.91 10.84
CA PRO A 300 -36.71 -21.36 9.99
C PRO A 300 -36.46 -21.28 8.49
N LEU A 301 -35.37 -20.63 8.05
CA LEU A 301 -34.99 -20.51 6.64
C LEU A 301 -33.86 -21.46 6.23
N GLU A 302 -33.33 -22.30 7.14
CA GLU A 302 -32.20 -23.18 6.83
C GLU A 302 -32.49 -24.19 5.73
N ASP A 303 -33.70 -24.76 5.73
CA ASP A 303 -34.19 -25.66 4.69
C ASP A 303 -34.67 -24.92 3.41
N HIS A 304 -34.48 -23.60 3.36
CA HIS A 304 -34.96 -22.72 2.31
C HIS A 304 -33.84 -21.79 1.78
N PRO A 305 -32.78 -22.33 1.14
CA PRO A 305 -31.63 -21.56 0.69
C PRO A 305 -32.00 -20.46 -0.31
N ASP A 306 -33.05 -20.68 -1.12
CA ASP A 306 -33.53 -19.70 -2.09
C ASP A 306 -34.20 -18.49 -1.43
N LEU A 307 -34.86 -18.68 -0.28
CA LEU A 307 -35.41 -17.59 0.54
C LEU A 307 -34.28 -16.79 1.20
N LEU A 308 -33.27 -17.48 1.74
CA LEU A 308 -32.10 -16.83 2.34
C LEU A 308 -31.32 -16.00 1.30
N GLU A 309 -31.08 -16.55 0.11
CA GLU A 309 -30.47 -15.84 -1.03
C GLU A 309 -31.31 -14.63 -1.45
N THR A 310 -32.63 -14.78 -1.47
CA THR A 310 -33.55 -13.67 -1.79
C THR A 310 -33.46 -12.56 -0.75
N LEU A 311 -33.43 -12.90 0.54
CA LEU A 311 -33.30 -11.95 1.64
C LEU A 311 -31.97 -11.18 1.54
N ARG A 312 -30.83 -11.88 1.39
CA ARG A 312 -29.52 -11.27 1.20
C ARG A 312 -29.50 -10.32 0.01
N THR A 313 -29.94 -10.80 -1.16
CA THR A 313 -29.92 -10.01 -2.39
C THR A 313 -30.84 -8.80 -2.30
N TYR A 314 -31.99 -8.93 -1.62
CA TYR A 314 -32.90 -7.82 -1.40
C TYR A 314 -32.29 -6.71 -0.56
N VAL A 315 -31.57 -7.06 0.53
CA VAL A 315 -30.83 -6.10 1.36
C VAL A 315 -29.69 -5.46 0.56
N GLU A 316 -28.89 -6.23 -0.16
CA GLU A 316 -27.79 -5.73 -1.00
C GLU A 316 -28.27 -4.78 -2.11
N CYS A 317 -29.47 -5.01 -2.64
CA CYS A 317 -30.08 -4.19 -3.67
C CYS A 317 -30.75 -2.92 -3.12
N GLY A 318 -30.60 -2.63 -1.83
CA GLY A 318 -31.19 -1.44 -1.18
C GLY A 318 -32.71 -1.55 -1.03
N LEU A 319 -33.22 -2.76 -0.80
CA LEU A 319 -34.66 -3.05 -0.65
C LEU A 319 -35.48 -2.78 -1.93
N ASP A 320 -34.83 -2.74 -3.10
CA ASP A 320 -35.48 -2.61 -4.40
C ASP A 320 -35.86 -3.98 -4.97
N ARG A 321 -37.18 -4.22 -5.06
CA ARG A 321 -37.77 -5.46 -5.58
C ARG A 321 -37.38 -5.73 -7.03
N ARG A 322 -37.36 -4.72 -7.90
CA ARG A 322 -37.06 -4.87 -9.34
C ARG A 322 -35.58 -5.13 -9.55
N ARG A 323 -34.72 -4.46 -8.79
CA ARG A 323 -33.26 -4.71 -8.82
C ARG A 323 -32.94 -6.13 -8.33
N THR A 324 -33.60 -6.56 -7.25
CA THR A 324 -33.48 -7.92 -6.71
C THR A 324 -33.94 -8.97 -7.72
N ALA A 325 -35.13 -8.77 -8.32
CA ALA A 325 -35.68 -9.67 -9.33
C ALA A 325 -34.72 -9.83 -10.53
N ARG A 326 -34.15 -8.72 -11.04
CA ARG A 326 -33.15 -8.77 -12.10
C ARG A 326 -31.88 -9.51 -11.69
N ARG A 327 -31.38 -9.27 -10.47
CA ARG A 327 -30.16 -9.91 -9.96
C ARG A 327 -30.31 -11.42 -9.73
N LEU A 328 -31.50 -11.86 -9.33
CA LEU A 328 -31.83 -13.27 -9.13
C LEU A 328 -32.41 -13.95 -10.38
N HIS A 329 -32.54 -13.23 -11.50
CA HIS A 329 -33.21 -13.71 -12.71
C HIS A 329 -34.65 -14.21 -12.46
N LEU A 330 -35.38 -13.54 -11.56
CA LEU A 330 -36.76 -13.83 -11.20
C LEU A 330 -37.73 -12.78 -11.73
N HIS A 331 -39.02 -13.13 -11.79
CA HIS A 331 -40.06 -12.14 -11.95
C HIS A 331 -40.27 -11.35 -10.62
N PRO A 332 -40.57 -10.03 -10.64
CA PRO A 332 -40.81 -9.25 -9.43
C PRO A 332 -41.87 -9.85 -8.48
N ASN A 333 -42.92 -10.48 -9.02
CA ASN A 333 -43.94 -11.17 -8.22
C ASN A 333 -43.37 -12.36 -7.43
N SER A 334 -42.38 -13.07 -7.99
CA SER A 334 -41.72 -14.18 -7.29
C SER A 334 -40.90 -13.69 -6.11
N VAL A 335 -40.25 -12.52 -6.23
CA VAL A 335 -39.56 -11.87 -5.11
C VAL A 335 -40.57 -11.51 -4.01
N ASP A 336 -41.70 -10.91 -4.37
CA ASP A 336 -42.76 -10.56 -3.39
C ASP A 336 -43.31 -11.79 -2.67
N TYR A 337 -43.56 -12.87 -3.41
CA TYR A 337 -43.97 -14.15 -2.83
C TYR A 337 -42.94 -14.69 -1.83
N ARG A 338 -41.65 -14.65 -2.18
CA ARG A 338 -40.56 -15.11 -1.31
C ARG A 338 -40.43 -14.24 -0.06
N LEU A 339 -40.54 -12.91 -0.17
CA LEU A 339 -40.54 -12.00 0.98
C LEU A 339 -41.72 -12.26 1.92
N LYS A 340 -42.93 -12.48 1.38
CA LYS A 340 -44.10 -12.90 2.17
C LYS A 340 -43.93 -14.27 2.82
N ARG A 341 -43.21 -15.18 2.17
CA ARG A 341 -42.89 -16.50 2.75
C ARG A 341 -41.89 -16.38 3.89
N ILE A 342 -40.87 -15.53 3.75
CA ILE A 342 -39.92 -15.20 4.82
C ILE A 342 -40.67 -14.69 6.04
N PHE A 343 -41.55 -13.68 5.87
CA PHE A 343 -42.38 -13.18 6.98
C PHE A 343 -43.19 -14.28 7.67
N ARG A 344 -43.83 -15.18 6.92
CA ARG A 344 -44.60 -16.30 7.49
C ARG A 344 -43.76 -17.29 8.29
N LEU A 345 -42.48 -17.45 7.96
CA LEU A 345 -41.58 -18.41 8.62
C LEU A 345 -40.85 -17.79 9.81
N THR A 346 -40.43 -16.53 9.70
CA THR A 346 -39.62 -15.86 10.72
C THR A 346 -40.46 -15.00 11.68
N GLY A 347 -41.68 -14.61 11.28
CA GLY A 347 -42.52 -13.67 12.01
C GLY A 347 -42.12 -12.20 11.85
N PHE A 348 -41.05 -11.88 11.10
CA PHE A 348 -40.56 -10.51 10.90
C PHE A 348 -40.93 -9.98 9.52
N ASP A 349 -41.70 -8.89 9.51
CA ASP A 349 -42.04 -8.20 8.27
C ASP A 349 -40.89 -7.29 7.86
N ILE A 350 -40.46 -7.39 6.61
CA ILE A 350 -39.40 -6.56 6.04
C ILE A 350 -39.85 -5.12 5.77
N ALA A 351 -41.16 -4.88 5.71
CA ALA A 351 -41.73 -3.55 5.60
C ALA A 351 -41.78 -2.81 6.95
N ASP A 352 -41.72 -3.55 8.07
CA ASP A 352 -41.60 -2.98 9.41
C ASP A 352 -40.13 -2.68 9.73
N PRO A 353 -39.78 -1.46 10.20
CA PRO A 353 -38.40 -1.11 10.54
C PRO A 353 -37.75 -2.07 11.55
N THR A 354 -38.52 -2.56 12.53
CA THR A 354 -38.00 -3.49 13.56
C THR A 354 -37.77 -4.87 12.95
N GLY A 355 -38.73 -5.37 12.17
CA GLY A 355 -38.59 -6.64 11.46
C GLY A 355 -37.42 -6.64 10.47
N LEU A 356 -37.25 -5.57 9.70
CA LEU A 356 -36.10 -5.38 8.82
C LEU A 356 -34.77 -5.37 9.60
N TRP A 357 -34.72 -4.63 10.71
CA TRP A 357 -33.51 -4.57 11.56
C TRP A 357 -33.11 -5.95 12.08
N ASN A 358 -34.07 -6.72 12.58
CA ASN A 358 -33.83 -8.06 13.09
C ASN A 358 -33.34 -9.02 12.00
N LEU A 359 -33.99 -9.02 10.84
CA LEU A 359 -33.59 -9.86 9.70
C LEU A 359 -32.19 -9.49 9.18
N ARG A 360 -31.89 -8.19 9.06
CA ARG A 360 -30.56 -7.72 8.64
C ARG A 360 -29.48 -8.08 9.68
N SER A 361 -29.79 -7.92 10.96
CA SER A 361 -28.85 -8.26 12.04
C SER A 361 -28.53 -9.75 12.06
N ALA A 362 -29.54 -10.59 11.90
CA ALA A 362 -29.38 -12.04 11.82
C ALA A 362 -28.56 -12.47 10.57
N LEU A 363 -28.75 -11.80 9.43
CA LEU A 363 -27.91 -12.00 8.24
C LEU A 363 -26.43 -11.69 8.52
N VAL A 364 -26.14 -10.53 9.13
CA VAL A 364 -24.77 -10.14 9.48
C VAL A 364 -24.10 -11.18 10.38
N ILE A 365 -24.82 -11.66 11.40
CA ILE A 365 -24.31 -12.68 12.32
C ILE A 365 -24.03 -14.00 11.58
N ARG A 366 -24.96 -14.43 10.72
CA ARG A 366 -24.84 -15.67 9.94
C ARG A 366 -23.67 -15.62 8.97
N ASP A 367 -23.53 -14.52 8.23
CA ASP A 367 -22.51 -14.36 7.20
C ASP A 367 -21.09 -14.22 7.80
N HIS A 368 -20.99 -13.75 9.05
CA HIS A 368 -19.74 -13.72 9.82
C HIS A 368 -19.29 -15.11 10.32
N HIS A 369 -20.19 -16.05 10.60
CA HIS A 369 -19.85 -17.37 11.21
C HIS A 369 -19.13 -18.35 10.26
N THR A 370 -19.03 -18.05 8.97
CA THR A 370 -18.36 -18.90 7.97
C THR A 370 -16.83 -18.81 8.09
N GLU A 371 -16.13 -19.77 8.72
CA GLU A 371 -14.70 -19.75 9.08
C GLU A 371 -13.75 -18.95 8.14
N PHE A 372 -13.19 -17.86 8.66
CA PHE A 372 -12.04 -17.14 8.11
C PHE A 372 -11.06 -16.94 9.27
N ALA A 373 -10.04 -17.78 9.33
CA ALA A 373 -8.88 -17.53 10.17
C ALA A 373 -7.96 -16.59 9.38
N ALA A 374 -8.04 -15.29 9.64
CA ALA A 374 -6.95 -14.41 9.29
C ALA A 374 -6.82 -13.27 10.30
N VAL A 375 -5.58 -12.86 10.47
CA VAL A 375 -5.13 -11.68 11.22
C VAL A 375 -5.00 -11.91 12.73
N ARG A 376 -4.06 -12.77 13.10
CA ARG A 376 -3.21 -12.53 14.26
C ARG A 376 -1.76 -12.50 13.78
N ALA A 377 -1.04 -11.47 14.19
CA ALA A 377 0.39 -11.29 13.90
C ALA A 377 1.24 -12.35 14.61
#